data_AF-A0A972GLT9-F1
#
_entry.id   AF-A0A972GLT9-F1
#
_cell.length_a   1.000
_cell.length_b   1.000
_cell.length_c   1.000
_cell.angle_alpha   90.00
_cell.angle_beta   90.00
_cell.angle_gamma   90.00
#
_symmetry.space_group_name_H-M   'P 1'
#
loop_
_entity.id
_entity.type
_entity.pdbx_description
1 polymer ?
#
loop_
_entity_poly.entity_id
_entity_poly.type
_entity_poly.pdbx_seq_one_letter_code
_entity_poly.pdbx_strand_id
1 'polypeptide(L)'
;MKFICIVAICLTAVGCGGHRDLTEYSLDEHSFDAEAMAKIEQESGINLPNGAKGLAFHHIPPIDPIVFAKIQLPSAAQDSITKQVEALTFSGKSFPEDFATDRCQSWPTALKEVVFSKQAFNNGDYMALYLVKENDDIILYIKYFTM
;
A
#
# COMPACT_ATOMS: atom_id res chain seq x y z
N MET A 1 -28.35 -0.16 49.49
CA MET A 1 -28.81 0.47 48.23
C MET A 1 -28.00 1.74 47.99
N LYS A 2 -27.17 1.75 46.93
CA LYS A 2 -26.95 2.86 45.96
C LYS A 2 -25.71 2.50 45.14
N PHE A 3 -25.97 1.94 43.96
CA PHE A 3 -25.01 1.75 42.88
C PHE A 3 -24.61 3.13 42.34
N ILE A 4 -23.32 3.41 42.23
CA ILE A 4 -22.80 4.53 41.43
C ILE A 4 -21.94 3.91 40.34
N CYS A 5 -22.58 3.64 39.20
CA CYS A 5 -21.93 3.31 37.94
C CYS A 5 -21.19 4.56 37.44
N ILE A 6 -19.87 4.57 37.54
CA ILE A 6 -19.04 5.52 36.80
C ILE A 6 -18.81 4.91 35.42
N VAL A 7 -19.73 5.21 34.49
CA VAL A 7 -19.51 5.02 33.06
C VAL A 7 -18.47 6.06 32.66
N ALA A 8 -17.21 5.64 32.57
CA ALA A 8 -16.15 6.42 31.96
C ALA A 8 -16.42 6.48 30.44
N ILE A 9 -17.21 7.46 30.04
CA ILE A 9 -17.34 7.94 28.66
C ILE A 9 -16.00 8.59 28.32
N CYS A 10 -15.03 7.80 27.85
CA CYS A 10 -13.83 8.33 27.23
C CYS A 10 -14.18 8.72 25.79
N LEU A 11 -14.51 10.01 25.69
CA LEU A 11 -14.46 10.89 24.54
C LEU A 11 -14.12 10.24 23.19
N THR A 12 -15.15 10.26 22.36
CA THR A 12 -15.09 10.49 20.91
C THR A 12 -14.06 11.56 20.55
N ALA A 13 -12.85 11.13 20.21
CA ALA A 13 -11.96 11.85 19.32
C ALA A 13 -12.00 11.17 17.95
N VAL A 14 -13.19 11.17 17.34
CA VAL A 14 -13.30 10.99 15.88
C VAL A 14 -12.82 12.32 15.31
N GLY A 15 -11.51 12.47 15.21
CA GLY A 15 -10.91 13.59 14.51
C GLY A 15 -11.50 13.61 13.12
N CYS A 16 -12.08 14.76 12.74
CA CYS A 16 -12.41 15.08 11.36
C CYS A 16 -11.14 14.96 10.53
N GLY A 17 -10.88 13.77 9.98
CA GLY A 17 -9.83 13.52 9.01
C GLY A 17 -10.16 14.30 7.75
N GLY A 18 -9.66 15.53 7.66
CA GLY A 18 -9.66 16.29 6.42
C GLY A 18 -8.99 15.43 5.35
N HIS A 19 -9.64 15.31 4.19
CA HIS A 19 -9.18 14.46 3.09
C HIS A 19 -7.74 14.84 2.66
N ARG A 20 -6.72 14.19 3.24
CA ARG A 20 -5.34 14.30 2.74
C ARG A 20 -5.21 13.86 1.28
N ASP A 21 -6.14 13.01 0.85
CA ASP A 21 -6.28 12.50 -0.51
C ASP A 21 -6.77 13.54 -1.53
N LEU A 22 -7.04 14.79 -1.14
CA LEU A 22 -7.29 15.88 -2.10
C LEU A 22 -6.00 16.57 -2.58
N THR A 23 -4.87 16.27 -1.96
CA THR A 23 -3.56 16.88 -2.24
C THR A 23 -2.50 15.81 -2.47
N GLU A 24 -1.45 16.16 -3.20
CA GLU A 24 -0.28 15.29 -3.32
C GLU A 24 0.47 15.27 -2.00
N TYR A 25 0.88 14.08 -1.54
CA TYR A 25 1.64 13.93 -0.31
C TYR A 25 2.55 12.71 -0.33
N SER A 26 3.57 12.75 0.52
CA SER A 26 4.48 11.63 0.76
C SER A 26 4.58 11.36 2.25
N LEU A 27 4.69 10.08 2.62
CA LEU A 27 4.96 9.63 3.98
C LEU A 27 6.24 8.79 3.98
N ASP A 28 7.08 8.99 4.99
CA ASP A 28 8.26 8.16 5.26
C ASP A 28 7.97 7.11 6.33
N GLU A 29 8.98 6.33 6.73
CA GLU A 29 8.81 5.27 7.74
C GLU A 29 8.33 5.74 9.13
N HIS A 30 8.43 7.05 9.42
CA HIS A 30 8.00 7.63 10.68
C HIS A 30 6.56 8.20 10.60
N SER A 31 6.11 8.56 9.40
CA SER A 31 4.76 9.11 9.16
C SER A 31 3.83 8.16 8.40
N PHE A 32 4.29 6.99 7.96
CA PHE A 32 3.47 5.97 7.32
C PHE A 32 2.56 5.33 8.37
N ASP A 33 1.29 5.75 8.35
CA ASP A 33 0.29 5.41 9.35
C ASP A 33 -0.69 4.30 8.91
N ALA A 34 -1.58 3.93 9.84
CA ALA A 34 -2.60 2.92 9.62
C ALA A 34 -3.60 3.30 8.51
N GLU A 35 -3.86 4.59 8.30
CA GLU A 35 -4.75 5.04 7.23
C GLU A 35 -4.10 4.80 5.86
N ALA A 36 -2.78 5.01 5.73
CA ALA A 36 -2.07 4.73 4.47
C ALA A 36 -2.00 3.22 4.21
N MET A 37 -1.80 2.42 5.26
CA MET A 37 -1.86 0.96 5.15
C MET A 37 -3.25 0.48 4.69
N ALA A 38 -4.32 0.99 5.32
CA ALA A 38 -5.70 0.65 4.96
C ALA A 38 -6.02 1.04 3.51
N LYS A 39 -5.53 2.21 3.05
CA LYS A 39 -5.66 2.61 1.65
C LYS A 39 -4.97 1.62 0.73
N ILE A 40 -3.75 1.18 1.04
CA ILE A 40 -3.06 0.16 0.25
C ILE A 40 -3.85 -1.14 0.18
N GLU A 41 -4.36 -1.65 1.31
CA GLU A 41 -5.16 -2.87 1.32
C GLU A 41 -6.43 -2.73 0.48
N GLN A 42 -7.11 -1.59 0.60
CA GLN A 42 -8.33 -1.28 -0.15
C GLN A 42 -8.08 -1.23 -1.66
N GLU A 43 -7.06 -0.49 -2.12
CA GLU A 43 -6.81 -0.25 -3.55
C GLU A 43 -6.11 -1.46 -4.21
N SER A 44 -5.23 -2.17 -3.50
CA SER A 44 -4.49 -3.31 -4.06
C SER A 44 -5.22 -4.65 -3.92
N GLY A 45 -6.17 -4.76 -2.99
CA GLY A 45 -6.80 -6.02 -2.60
C GLY A 45 -5.87 -7.00 -1.87
N ILE A 46 -4.65 -6.57 -1.52
CA ILE A 46 -3.71 -7.37 -0.73
C ILE A 46 -3.98 -7.14 0.75
N ASN A 47 -4.18 -8.20 1.51
CA ASN A 47 -4.24 -8.09 2.97
C ASN A 47 -2.81 -8.11 3.51
N LEU A 48 -2.39 -7.01 4.15
CA LEU A 48 -1.06 -6.88 4.72
C LEU A 48 -0.99 -7.66 6.03
N PRO A 49 0.08 -8.46 6.24
CA PRO A 49 0.21 -9.27 7.44
C PRO A 49 0.48 -8.39 8.67
N ASN A 50 0.08 -8.87 9.84
CA ASN A 50 0.49 -8.27 11.11
C ASN A 50 2.02 -8.19 11.18
N GLY A 51 2.53 -7.02 11.59
CA GLY A 51 3.97 -6.75 11.63
C GLY A 51 4.55 -6.23 10.32
N ALA A 52 3.74 -6.03 9.26
CA ALA A 52 4.15 -5.23 8.12
C ALA A 52 4.48 -3.79 8.55
N LYS A 53 5.56 -3.23 8.01
CA LYS A 53 6.03 -1.88 8.31
C LYS A 53 6.06 -1.05 7.03
N GLY A 54 5.38 0.08 7.04
CA GLY A 54 5.43 1.05 5.96
C GLY A 54 6.79 1.75 5.95
N LEU A 55 7.43 1.82 4.77
CA LEU A 55 8.74 2.46 4.61
C LEU A 55 8.65 3.75 3.79
N ALA A 56 7.81 3.77 2.77
CA ALA A 56 7.51 4.96 1.99
C ALA A 56 6.13 4.85 1.37
N PHE A 57 5.41 5.96 1.31
CA PHE A 57 4.13 6.09 0.63
C PHE A 57 4.10 7.41 -0.14
N HIS A 58 3.57 7.40 -1.36
CA HIS A 58 3.39 8.60 -2.16
C HIS A 58 2.03 8.54 -2.85
N HIS A 59 1.24 9.60 -2.72
CA HIS A 59 -0.08 9.71 -3.30
C HIS A 59 -0.19 10.99 -4.12
N ILE A 60 -0.72 10.84 -5.34
CA ILE A 60 -0.98 11.92 -6.29
C ILE A 60 -2.49 11.95 -6.58
N PRO A 61 -3.23 13.04 -6.30
CA PRO A 61 -4.69 13.16 -6.53
C PRO A 61 -5.04 13.66 -7.95
N PRO A 62 -6.32 13.90 -8.29
CA PRO A 62 -7.52 13.08 -8.11
C PRO A 62 -8.19 12.67 -9.45
N ILE A 63 -7.67 13.13 -10.59
CA ILE A 63 -7.97 12.50 -11.89
C ILE A 63 -6.84 11.50 -12.07
N ASP A 64 -7.18 10.21 -11.97
CA ASP A 64 -6.24 9.09 -12.08
C ASP A 64 -5.25 9.02 -10.90
N PRO A 65 -5.74 8.83 -9.65
CA PRO A 65 -4.88 8.81 -8.48
C PRO A 65 -3.76 7.78 -8.61
N ILE A 66 -2.53 8.21 -8.40
CA ILE A 66 -1.36 7.33 -8.42
C ILE A 66 -0.87 7.14 -7.00
N VAL A 67 -0.75 5.88 -6.60
CA VAL A 67 -0.24 5.48 -5.29
C VAL A 67 1.02 4.65 -5.49
N PHE A 68 2.05 5.00 -4.73
CA PHE A 68 3.27 4.22 -4.60
C PHE A 68 3.45 3.86 -3.13
N ALA A 69 3.76 2.60 -2.84
CA ALA A 69 4.12 2.16 -1.50
C ALA A 69 5.32 1.22 -1.52
N LYS A 70 6.15 1.36 -0.49
CA LYS A 70 7.22 0.45 -0.12
C LYS A 70 6.94 -0.05 1.28
N ILE A 71 6.77 -1.36 1.44
CA ILE A 71 6.34 -1.99 2.70
C ILE A 71 7.28 -3.14 3.00
N GLN A 72 7.87 -3.15 4.18
CA GLN A 72 8.60 -4.30 4.70
C GLN A 72 7.61 -5.33 5.23
N LEU A 73 7.75 -6.58 4.79
CA LEU A 73 6.95 -7.70 5.24
C LEU A 73 7.74 -8.56 6.24
N PRO A 74 7.10 -9.12 7.26
CA PRO A 74 7.69 -10.19 8.05
C PRO A 74 8.07 -11.36 7.14
N SER A 75 9.27 -11.91 7.29
CA SER A 75 9.75 -13.01 6.42
C SER A 75 8.81 -14.21 6.40
N ALA A 76 8.14 -14.50 7.52
CA ALA A 76 7.15 -15.58 7.63
C ALA A 76 5.91 -15.38 6.74
N ALA A 77 5.63 -14.16 6.29
CA ALA A 77 4.47 -13.83 5.46
C ALA A 77 4.74 -13.94 3.95
N GLN A 78 6.00 -14.12 3.53
CA GLN A 78 6.39 -14.14 2.12
C GLN A 78 5.52 -15.08 1.28
N ASP A 79 5.42 -16.35 1.65
CA ASP A 79 4.65 -17.34 0.91
C ASP A 79 3.15 -16.99 0.84
N SER A 80 2.60 -16.41 1.91
CA SER A 80 1.19 -16.03 1.96
C SER A 80 0.90 -14.84 1.03
N ILE A 81 1.80 -13.85 0.98
CA ILE A 81 1.64 -12.69 0.10
C ILE A 81 1.87 -13.10 -1.35
N THR A 82 2.89 -13.91 -1.66
CA THR A 82 3.10 -14.46 -2.99
C THR A 82 1.83 -15.13 -3.52
N LYS A 83 1.19 -16.00 -2.72
CA LYS A 83 -0.07 -16.66 -3.10
C LYS A 83 -1.23 -15.68 -3.30
N GLN A 84 -1.36 -14.66 -2.45
CA GLN A 84 -2.38 -13.62 -2.64
C GLN A 84 -2.17 -12.91 -3.98
N VAL A 85 -0.94 -12.48 -4.27
CA VAL A 85 -0.64 -11.79 -5.52
C VAL A 85 -0.85 -12.70 -6.72
N GLU A 86 -0.44 -13.98 -6.66
CA GLU A 86 -0.70 -14.98 -7.69
C GLU A 86 -2.19 -15.17 -7.99
N ALA A 87 -3.04 -15.15 -6.96
CA ALA A 87 -4.48 -15.36 -7.08
C ALA A 87 -5.23 -14.17 -7.71
N LEU A 88 -4.63 -12.97 -7.74
CA LEU A 88 -5.27 -11.80 -8.35
C LEU A 88 -5.55 -12.06 -9.85
N THR A 89 -6.81 -12.06 -10.26
CA THR A 89 -7.16 -12.34 -11.66
C THR A 89 -7.14 -11.02 -12.43
N PHE A 90 -6.31 -10.93 -13.46
CA PHE A 90 -6.22 -9.73 -14.29
C PHE A 90 -6.75 -10.01 -15.68
N SER A 91 -7.76 -9.25 -16.09
CA SER A 91 -8.36 -9.32 -17.42
C SER A 91 -7.82 -8.16 -18.25
N GLY A 92 -6.61 -8.29 -18.77
CA GLY A 92 -5.99 -7.20 -19.51
C GLY A 92 -4.67 -7.53 -20.18
N LYS A 93 -4.22 -6.63 -21.05
CA LYS A 93 -2.86 -6.65 -21.61
C LYS A 93 -1.87 -6.15 -20.56
N SER A 94 -0.64 -6.67 -20.59
CA SER A 94 0.46 -6.14 -19.79
C SER A 94 0.66 -4.65 -20.11
N PHE A 95 0.88 -3.86 -19.07
CA PHE A 95 1.11 -2.42 -19.15
C PHE A 95 2.63 -2.12 -19.12
N PRO A 96 3.11 -0.93 -19.58
CA PRO A 96 4.52 -0.60 -19.49
C PRO A 96 5.00 -0.50 -18.04
N GLU A 97 6.10 -1.16 -17.72
CA GLU A 97 6.63 -1.26 -16.35
C GLU A 97 7.02 0.12 -15.77
N ASP A 98 7.48 1.00 -16.65
CA ASP A 98 8.04 2.32 -16.35
C ASP A 98 7.00 3.45 -16.30
N PHE A 99 5.73 3.16 -16.62
CA PHE A 99 4.71 4.20 -16.67
C PHE A 99 4.53 4.90 -15.32
N ALA A 100 4.50 6.23 -15.35
CA ALA A 100 4.38 7.12 -14.21
C ALA A 100 5.45 6.95 -13.12
N THR A 101 6.48 6.12 -13.34
CA THR A 101 7.55 5.91 -12.35
C THR A 101 8.34 7.19 -12.08
N ASP A 102 8.45 8.09 -13.06
CA ASP A 102 9.05 9.42 -12.94
C ASP A 102 8.33 10.35 -11.95
N ARG A 103 7.09 10.01 -11.58
CA ARG A 103 6.26 10.76 -10.63
C ARG A 103 6.57 10.45 -9.17
N CYS A 104 7.38 9.43 -8.87
CA CYS A 104 7.72 9.06 -7.50
C CYS A 104 9.23 8.84 -7.33
N GLN A 105 9.90 9.79 -6.68
CA GLN A 105 11.37 9.72 -6.49
C GLN A 105 11.82 8.53 -5.64
N SER A 106 10.97 8.04 -4.73
CA SER A 106 11.26 6.86 -3.91
C SER A 106 11.03 5.54 -4.66
N TRP A 107 10.44 5.57 -5.85
CA TRP A 107 10.30 4.37 -6.66
C TRP A 107 11.65 4.03 -7.32
N PRO A 108 12.15 2.81 -7.16
CA PRO A 108 13.44 2.42 -7.71
C PRO A 108 13.40 2.39 -9.25
N THR A 109 14.42 2.95 -9.88
CA THR A 109 14.59 2.92 -11.34
C THR A 109 14.82 1.51 -11.87
N ALA A 110 15.39 0.64 -11.06
CA ALA A 110 15.52 -0.79 -11.33
C ALA A 110 15.43 -1.57 -10.02
N LEU A 111 14.54 -2.55 -9.97
CA LEU A 111 14.45 -3.50 -8.87
C LEU A 111 15.47 -4.62 -9.06
N LYS A 112 16.25 -4.89 -8.01
CA LYS A 112 17.20 -6.00 -7.95
C LYS A 112 16.62 -7.10 -7.06
N GLU A 113 16.98 -8.36 -7.28
CA GLU A 113 16.51 -9.48 -6.45
C GLU A 113 14.98 -9.57 -6.33
N VAL A 114 14.29 -9.35 -7.45
CA VAL A 114 12.85 -9.57 -7.55
C VAL A 114 12.57 -11.06 -7.36
N VAL A 115 11.94 -11.40 -6.24
CA VAL A 115 11.51 -12.75 -5.89
C VAL A 115 10.27 -13.10 -6.69
N PHE A 116 9.36 -12.14 -6.81
CA PHE A 116 8.10 -12.29 -7.52
C PHE A 116 7.61 -10.94 -8.01
N SER A 117 7.04 -10.89 -9.19
CA SER A 117 6.41 -9.68 -9.72
C SER A 117 5.13 -10.01 -10.44
N LYS A 118 4.16 -9.11 -10.33
CA LYS A 118 2.93 -9.21 -11.09
C LYS A 118 2.43 -7.83 -11.47
N GLN A 119 2.02 -7.70 -12.72
CA GLN A 119 1.39 -6.50 -13.24
C GLN A 119 -0.03 -6.83 -13.69
N ALA A 120 -0.90 -5.86 -13.51
CA ALA A 120 -2.33 -6.02 -13.48
C ALA A 120 -3.01 -4.92 -14.25
N PHE A 121 -4.03 -5.29 -15.01
CA PHE A 121 -5.08 -4.37 -15.41
C PHE A 121 -6.44 -5.00 -15.10
N ASN A 122 -7.30 -4.24 -14.44
CA ASN A 122 -8.66 -4.64 -14.09
C ASN A 122 -9.61 -3.45 -14.25
N ASN A 123 -10.39 -3.42 -15.33
CA ASN A 123 -11.49 -2.46 -15.51
C ASN A 123 -11.17 -0.97 -15.31
N GLY A 124 -9.96 -0.52 -15.69
CA GLY A 124 -9.50 0.86 -15.49
C GLY A 124 -8.44 1.00 -14.40
N ASP A 125 -8.35 0.00 -13.51
CA ASP A 125 -7.34 -0.05 -12.47
C ASP A 125 -6.07 -0.74 -12.97
N TYR A 126 -4.94 -0.11 -12.72
CA TYR A 126 -3.62 -0.62 -13.02
C TYR A 126 -2.85 -0.83 -11.73
N MET A 127 -2.15 -1.96 -11.66
CA MET A 127 -1.34 -2.26 -10.49
C MET A 127 -0.05 -3.00 -10.88
N ALA A 128 1.05 -2.62 -10.26
CA ALA A 128 2.32 -3.31 -10.34
C ALA A 128 2.80 -3.66 -8.94
N LEU A 129 3.06 -4.94 -8.73
CA LEU A 129 3.44 -5.52 -7.45
C LEU A 129 4.78 -6.22 -7.61
N TYR A 130 5.71 -5.92 -6.73
CA TYR A 130 7.01 -6.57 -6.71
C TYR A 130 7.35 -6.97 -5.29
N LEU A 131 7.59 -8.27 -5.09
CA LEU A 131 8.24 -8.80 -3.89
C LEU A 131 9.73 -8.89 -4.17
N VAL A 132 10.50 -8.20 -3.35
CA VAL A 132 11.92 -7.95 -3.55
C VAL A 132 12.66 -8.31 -2.28
N LYS A 133 13.83 -8.93 -2.39
CA LYS A 133 14.70 -9.14 -1.25
C LYS A 133 15.65 -7.94 -1.09
N GLU A 134 15.63 -7.28 0.06
CA GLU A 134 16.57 -6.18 0.39
C GLU A 134 17.15 -6.43 1.79
N ASN A 135 18.47 -6.59 1.92
CA ASN A 135 19.15 -6.75 3.22
C ASN A 135 18.52 -7.82 4.15
N ASP A 136 18.19 -8.98 3.58
CA ASP A 136 17.46 -10.09 4.24
C ASP A 136 15.98 -9.84 4.60
N ASP A 137 15.49 -8.63 4.37
CA ASP A 137 14.07 -8.33 4.43
C ASP A 137 13.35 -8.63 3.10
N ILE A 138 12.07 -8.94 3.20
CA ILE A 138 11.18 -9.01 2.05
C ILE A 138 10.41 -7.71 1.96
N ILE A 139 10.58 -7.00 0.86
CA ILE A 139 9.94 -5.72 0.58
C ILE A 139 8.88 -5.92 -0.48
N LEU A 140 7.68 -5.46 -0.20
CA LEU A 140 6.59 -5.32 -1.16
C LEU A 140 6.57 -3.89 -1.69
N TYR A 141 6.84 -3.76 -2.99
CA TYR A 141 6.61 -2.54 -3.75
C TYR A 141 5.25 -2.62 -4.43
N ILE A 142 4.46 -1.57 -4.29
CA ILE A 142 3.12 -1.45 -4.87
C ILE A 142 3.04 -0.13 -5.61
N LYS A 143 2.70 -0.19 -6.89
CA LYS A 143 2.28 0.96 -7.70
C LYS A 143 0.85 0.70 -8.14
N TYR A 144 -0.05 1.63 -7.89
CA TYR A 144 -1.46 1.56 -8.25
C TYR A 144 -1.89 2.87 -8.92
N PHE A 145 -2.70 2.81 -9.97
CA PHE A 145 -3.41 3.97 -10.48
C PHE A 145 -4.67 3.58 -11.25
N THR A 146 -5.62 4.49 -11.33
CA THR A 146 -6.85 4.32 -12.12
C THR A 146 -6.81 5.20 -13.37
N MET A 147 -7.51 4.81 -14.44
CA MET A 147 -7.76 5.64 -15.64
C MET A 147 -9.22 5.52 -16.10
#